data_AF-A0A0Q6QUC6-F1
#
_entry.id   AF-A0A0Q6QUC6-F1
#
_cell.length_a   1.000
_cell.length_b   1.000
_cell.length_c   1.000
_cell.angle_alpha   90.00
_cell.angle_beta   90.00
_cell.angle_gamma   90.00
#
_symmetry.space_group_name_H-M   'P 1'
#
loop_
_entity.id
_entity.type
_entity.pdbx_description
1 polymer ?
#
loop_
_entity_poly.entity_id
_entity_poly.type
_entity_poly.pdbx_seq_one_letter_code
_entity_poly.pdbx_strand_id
1 'polypeptide(L)'
;MELIYSTQSSGFDPDKRYRNPEHFDRPEAGVTGVVVVGEWPKVVEAYENIGVEVTAIEAESRQVLVVDAGDNKAELEELIGKLRIESDMVRAVIDGLDAGEIEKPEAGELAIRLFQALDGIRLQMVDLAGARDDLATENETLRNELAELKAGEGVEVEALKATLDVAGVSYRANASKESLEKLVADLPRA
;
A
#
# COMPACT_ATOMS: atom_id res chain seq x y z
N MET A 1 -44.14 -44.70 -15.64
CA MET A 1 -42.96 -43.90 -15.25
C MET A 1 -43.41 -42.48 -14.91
N GLU A 2 -42.83 -41.85 -13.88
CA GLU A 2 -43.16 -40.46 -13.49
C GLU A 2 -42.15 -39.46 -14.05
N LEU A 3 -42.64 -38.29 -14.50
CA LEU A 3 -41.84 -37.23 -15.09
C LEU A 3 -42.12 -35.90 -14.39
N ILE A 4 -41.06 -35.16 -14.04
CA ILE A 4 -41.16 -33.84 -13.41
C ILE A 4 -40.73 -32.77 -14.40
N TYR A 5 -41.61 -31.85 -14.72
CA TYR A 5 -41.28 -30.64 -15.47
C TYR A 5 -40.95 -29.50 -14.50
N SER A 6 -39.72 -29.01 -14.54
CA SER A 6 -39.25 -27.92 -13.68
C SER A 6 -38.15 -27.12 -14.36
N THR A 7 -38.08 -25.81 -14.10
CA THR A 7 -36.99 -24.92 -14.51
C THR A 7 -35.91 -24.79 -13.43
N GLN A 8 -35.96 -25.60 -12.37
CA GLN A 8 -34.95 -25.60 -11.32
C GLN A 8 -33.55 -25.87 -11.89
N SER A 9 -32.54 -25.16 -11.39
CA SER A 9 -31.14 -25.30 -11.82
C SER A 9 -30.30 -26.14 -10.86
N SER A 10 -30.86 -26.59 -9.73
CA SER A 10 -30.19 -27.37 -8.70
C SER A 10 -31.20 -28.17 -7.86
N GLY A 11 -30.71 -29.02 -6.94
CA GLY A 11 -31.56 -29.80 -6.03
C GLY A 11 -32.30 -30.97 -6.71
N PHE A 12 -31.70 -31.55 -7.75
CA PHE A 12 -32.28 -32.70 -8.46
C PHE A 12 -32.14 -33.97 -7.64
N ASP A 13 -33.24 -34.71 -7.53
CA ASP A 13 -33.26 -36.06 -7.00
C ASP A 13 -32.77 -37.05 -8.08
N PRO A 14 -31.68 -37.81 -7.86
CA PRO A 14 -31.12 -38.71 -8.87
C PRO A 14 -32.05 -39.87 -9.26
N ASP A 15 -33.02 -40.20 -8.40
CA ASP A 15 -33.99 -41.28 -8.66
C ASP A 15 -35.22 -40.79 -9.44
N LYS A 16 -35.32 -39.47 -9.69
CA LYS A 16 -36.43 -38.85 -10.42
C LYS A 16 -35.99 -38.34 -11.79
N ARG A 17 -36.94 -38.28 -12.71
CA ARG A 17 -36.69 -37.82 -14.08
C ARG A 17 -37.20 -36.40 -14.25
N TYR A 18 -36.27 -35.48 -14.47
CA TYR A 18 -36.56 -34.07 -14.68
C TYR A 18 -36.46 -33.70 -16.17
N ARG A 19 -37.35 -32.82 -16.61
CA ARG A 19 -37.34 -32.18 -17.93
C ARG A 19 -37.59 -30.68 -17.77
N ASN A 20 -36.98 -29.89 -18.64
CA ASN A 20 -37.29 -28.46 -18.70
C ASN A 20 -38.56 -28.27 -19.56
N PRO A 21 -39.65 -27.69 -19.01
CA PRO A 21 -40.88 -27.43 -19.75
C PRO A 21 -40.70 -26.45 -20.93
N GLU A 22 -39.67 -25.59 -20.91
CA GLU A 22 -39.37 -24.68 -22.02
C GLU A 22 -38.97 -25.40 -23.31
N HIS A 23 -38.47 -26.63 -23.19
CA HIS A 23 -38.07 -27.48 -24.32
C HIS A 23 -39.13 -28.54 -24.64
N PHE A 24 -40.36 -28.38 -24.14
CA PHE A 24 -41.44 -29.30 -24.42
C PHE A 24 -41.93 -29.18 -25.87
N ASP A 25 -41.91 -30.32 -26.58
CA ASP A 25 -42.43 -30.43 -27.95
C ASP A 25 -43.62 -31.41 -28.01
N ARG A 26 -43.47 -32.62 -27.44
CA ARG A 26 -44.50 -33.66 -27.45
C ARG A 26 -44.49 -34.53 -26.17
N PRO A 27 -45.63 -35.14 -25.79
CA PRO A 27 -45.69 -36.08 -24.68
C PRO A 27 -44.80 -37.31 -24.91
N GLU A 28 -44.03 -37.67 -23.89
CA GLU A 28 -43.20 -38.88 -23.89
C GLU A 28 -44.05 -40.15 -23.67
N ALA A 29 -43.84 -41.17 -24.50
CA ALA A 29 -44.58 -42.43 -24.43
C ALA A 29 -44.16 -43.26 -23.20
N GLY A 30 -45.14 -43.88 -22.52
CA GLY A 30 -44.90 -44.72 -21.33
C GLY A 30 -44.84 -43.96 -20.00
N VAL A 31 -45.11 -42.66 -20.02
CA VAL A 31 -45.30 -41.85 -18.82
C VAL A 31 -46.70 -42.11 -18.24
N THR A 32 -46.75 -42.37 -16.94
CA THR A 32 -47.98 -42.72 -16.21
C THR A 32 -48.42 -41.64 -15.24
N GLY A 33 -47.55 -40.66 -14.96
CA GLY A 33 -47.86 -39.51 -14.14
C GLY A 33 -46.87 -38.38 -14.42
N VAL A 34 -47.36 -37.14 -14.44
CA VAL A 34 -46.53 -35.95 -14.69
C VAL A 34 -46.74 -34.93 -13.59
N VAL A 35 -45.65 -34.46 -13.00
CA VAL A 35 -45.66 -33.33 -12.06
C VAL A 35 -45.13 -32.11 -12.79
N VAL A 36 -45.92 -31.04 -12.85
CA VAL A 36 -45.53 -29.79 -13.51
C VAL A 36 -45.34 -28.72 -12.45
N VAL A 37 -44.12 -28.21 -12.31
CA VAL A 37 -43.77 -27.15 -11.35
C VAL A 37 -43.87 -25.79 -12.05
N GLY A 38 -44.82 -24.97 -11.61
CA GLY A 38 -45.13 -23.66 -12.20
C GLY A 38 -46.21 -23.72 -13.29
N GLU A 39 -46.46 -22.57 -13.92
CA GLU A 39 -47.51 -22.42 -14.93
C GLU A 39 -47.01 -22.83 -16.34
N TRP A 40 -47.28 -24.08 -16.72
CA TRP A 40 -46.93 -24.58 -18.07
C TRP A 40 -48.13 -25.25 -18.77
N PRO A 41 -49.12 -24.46 -19.24
CA PRO A 41 -50.36 -25.00 -19.81
C PRO A 41 -50.14 -25.95 -20.98
N LYS A 42 -49.14 -25.68 -21.83
CA LYS A 42 -48.79 -26.53 -22.97
C LYS A 42 -48.41 -27.96 -22.58
N VAL A 43 -47.76 -28.14 -21.44
CA VAL A 43 -47.34 -29.46 -20.94
C VAL A 43 -48.53 -30.17 -20.32
N VAL A 44 -49.29 -29.46 -19.49
CA VAL A 44 -50.49 -29.99 -18.81
C VAL A 44 -51.52 -30.48 -19.83
N GLU A 45 -51.91 -29.63 -20.76
CA GLU A 45 -52.90 -29.96 -21.80
C GLU A 45 -52.45 -31.15 -22.67
N ALA A 46 -51.17 -31.24 -22.99
CA ALA A 46 -50.64 -32.29 -23.85
C ALA A 46 -50.67 -33.67 -23.16
N TYR A 47 -50.45 -33.74 -21.85
CA TYR A 47 -50.53 -34.99 -21.09
C TYR A 47 -51.96 -35.35 -20.67
N GLU A 48 -52.81 -34.37 -20.36
CA GLU A 48 -54.25 -34.60 -20.09
C GLU A 48 -54.97 -35.13 -21.32
N ASN A 49 -54.67 -34.59 -22.52
CA ASN A 49 -55.27 -35.03 -23.78
C ASN A 49 -54.96 -36.49 -24.14
N ILE A 50 -53.87 -37.06 -23.60
CA ILE A 50 -53.52 -38.48 -23.77
C ILE A 50 -53.93 -39.33 -22.55
N GLY A 51 -54.68 -38.76 -21.61
CA GLY A 51 -55.22 -39.46 -20.43
C GLY A 51 -54.20 -39.76 -19.34
N VAL A 52 -53.10 -39.01 -19.28
CA VAL A 52 -52.09 -39.14 -18.22
C VAL A 52 -52.42 -38.20 -17.07
N GLU A 53 -52.29 -38.68 -15.83
CA GLU A 53 -52.55 -37.89 -14.62
C GLU A 53 -51.48 -36.80 -14.46
N VAL A 54 -51.92 -35.53 -14.45
CA VAL A 54 -51.04 -34.36 -14.29
C VAL A 54 -51.29 -33.70 -12.93
N THR A 55 -50.24 -33.56 -12.13
CA THR A 55 -50.26 -32.79 -10.89
C THR A 55 -49.51 -31.48 -11.09
N ALA A 56 -50.23 -30.38 -11.23
CA ALA A 56 -49.65 -29.05 -11.26
C ALA A 56 -49.35 -28.60 -9.82
N ILE A 57 -48.07 -28.33 -9.54
CA ILE A 57 -47.61 -27.71 -8.31
C ILE A 57 -47.28 -26.27 -8.67
N GLU A 58 -47.99 -25.30 -8.09
CA GLU A 58 -47.55 -23.90 -8.17
C GLU A 58 -46.09 -23.86 -7.72
N ALA A 59 -45.19 -23.41 -8.60
CA ALA A 59 -43.78 -23.27 -8.24
C ALA A 59 -43.77 -22.45 -6.97
N GLU A 60 -43.34 -23.04 -5.84
CA GLU A 60 -43.22 -22.33 -4.58
C GLU A 60 -42.42 -21.08 -4.90
N SER A 61 -43.13 -19.95 -4.96
CA SER A 61 -42.56 -18.66 -5.26
C SER A 61 -41.45 -18.55 -4.26
N ARG A 62 -40.21 -18.65 -4.78
CA ARG A 62 -38.97 -18.64 -4.01
C ARG A 62 -39.23 -17.65 -2.89
N GLN A 63 -39.44 -18.15 -1.68
CA GLN A 63 -39.47 -17.29 -0.52
C GLN A 63 -38.03 -16.82 -0.45
N VAL A 64 -37.75 -15.75 -1.19
CA VAL A 64 -36.61 -14.91 -0.96
C VAL A 64 -36.82 -14.57 0.49
N LEU A 65 -36.02 -15.17 1.36
CA LEU A 65 -35.76 -14.63 2.66
C LEU A 65 -35.43 -13.17 2.39
N VAL A 66 -36.44 -12.30 2.55
CA VAL A 66 -36.24 -10.87 2.69
C VAL A 66 -35.56 -10.76 4.04
N VAL A 67 -34.26 -11.06 4.05
CA VAL A 67 -33.37 -10.55 5.09
C VAL A 67 -33.56 -9.05 5.00
N ASP A 68 -34.04 -8.47 6.08
CA ASP A 68 -34.56 -7.12 6.20
C ASP A 68 -33.83 -6.13 5.28
N ALA A 69 -34.45 -5.82 4.13
CA ALA A 69 -33.87 -4.91 3.16
C ALA A 69 -33.82 -3.46 3.71
N GLY A 70 -34.57 -3.18 4.79
CA GLY A 70 -34.52 -1.92 5.51
C GLY A 70 -33.22 -1.76 6.30
N ASP A 71 -32.85 -2.77 7.09
CA ASP A 71 -31.63 -2.76 7.91
C ASP A 71 -30.37 -2.70 7.04
N ASN A 72 -30.29 -3.52 5.99
CA ASN A 72 -29.15 -3.52 5.05
C ASN A 72 -28.98 -2.18 4.31
N LYS A 73 -30.08 -1.46 4.03
CA LYS A 73 -30.02 -0.16 3.35
C LYS A 73 -29.51 0.93 4.30
N ALA A 74 -30.00 0.95 5.54
CA ALA A 74 -29.56 1.92 6.54
C ALA A 74 -28.07 1.74 6.90
N GLU A 75 -27.62 0.49 7.08
CA GLU A 75 -26.21 0.16 7.32
C GLU A 75 -25.32 0.58 6.14
N LEU A 76 -25.78 0.37 4.90
CA LEU A 76 -25.06 0.80 3.71
C LEU A 76 -24.98 2.32 3.60
N GLU A 77 -26.07 3.04 3.88
CA GLU A 77 -26.08 4.50 3.89
C GLU A 77 -25.14 5.07 4.97
N GLU A 78 -25.10 4.45 6.15
CA GLU A 78 -24.16 4.80 7.21
C GLU A 78 -22.70 4.57 6.78
N LEU A 79 -22.40 3.42 6.17
CA LEU A 79 -21.06 3.09 5.70
C LEU A 79 -20.60 4.05 4.59
N ILE A 80 -21.49 4.40 3.66
CA ILE A 80 -21.22 5.42 2.63
C ILE A 80 -20.94 6.78 3.28
N GLY A 81 -21.70 7.16 4.31
CA GLY A 81 -21.46 8.38 5.08
C GLY A 81 -20.06 8.39 5.70
N LYS A 82 -19.67 7.31 6.40
CA LYS A 82 -18.34 7.15 6.99
C LYS A 82 -17.24 7.23 5.93
N LEU A 83 -17.40 6.54 4.80
CA LEU A 83 -16.41 6.54 3.72
C LEU A 83 -16.26 7.91 3.07
N ARG A 84 -17.35 8.68 2.93
CA ARG A 84 -17.30 10.05 2.40
C ARG A 84 -16.53 10.97 3.35
N ILE A 85 -16.84 10.93 4.64
CA ILE A 85 -16.10 11.70 5.65
C ILE A 85 -14.61 11.34 5.61
N GLU A 86 -14.27 10.05 5.60
CA GLU A 86 -12.89 9.58 5.50
C GLU A 86 -12.20 10.13 4.24
N SER A 87 -12.85 10.00 3.09
CA SER A 87 -12.30 10.46 1.81
C SER A 87 -12.12 11.98 1.76
N ASP A 88 -13.05 12.75 2.31
CA ASP A 88 -13.00 14.22 2.29
C ASP A 88 -11.90 14.73 3.22
N MET A 89 -11.74 14.11 4.40
CA MET A 89 -10.66 14.45 5.32
C MET A 89 -9.27 14.08 4.77
N VAL A 90 -9.13 12.93 4.09
CA VAL A 90 -7.88 12.58 3.41
C VAL A 90 -7.55 13.59 2.31
N ARG A 91 -8.54 14.04 1.51
CA ARG A 91 -8.32 15.08 0.50
C ARG A 91 -7.86 16.38 1.13
N ALA A 92 -8.48 16.82 2.23
CA ALA A 92 -8.06 18.04 2.92
C ALA A 92 -6.60 17.98 3.40
N VAL A 93 -6.13 16.81 3.88
CA VAL A 93 -4.71 16.62 4.25
C VAL A 93 -3.79 16.74 3.03
N ILE A 94 -4.19 16.18 1.89
CA ILE A 94 -3.42 16.25 0.64
C ILE A 94 -3.37 17.69 0.12
N ASP A 95 -4.51 18.37 0.07
CA ASP A 95 -4.59 19.77 -0.37
C ASP A 95 -3.77 20.69 0.54
N GLY A 96 -3.79 20.45 1.87
CA GLY A 96 -2.94 21.15 2.82
C GLY A 96 -1.44 20.90 2.59
N LEU A 97 -1.07 19.66 2.26
CA LEU A 97 0.32 19.32 1.92
C LEU A 97 0.78 20.07 0.66
N ASP A 98 -0.06 20.13 -0.37
CA ASP A 98 0.22 20.86 -1.61
C ASP A 98 0.30 22.38 -1.38
N ALA A 99 -0.50 22.91 -0.44
CA ALA A 99 -0.44 24.31 -0.01
C ALA A 99 0.75 24.61 0.94
N GLY A 100 1.41 23.58 1.48
CA GLY A 100 2.52 23.69 2.43
C GLY A 100 2.11 23.87 3.89
N GLU A 101 0.82 23.83 4.20
CA GLU A 101 0.27 23.92 5.56
C GLU A 101 -0.80 22.84 5.77
N ILE A 102 -0.49 21.86 6.62
CA ILE A 102 -1.39 20.74 6.90
C ILE A 102 -2.04 20.97 8.26
N GLU A 103 -3.36 21.03 8.27
CA GLU A 103 -4.14 21.04 9.50
C GLU A 103 -4.42 19.61 9.98
N LYS A 104 -4.48 19.42 11.30
CA LYS A 104 -4.80 18.13 11.90
C LYS A 104 -6.27 17.77 11.64
N PRO A 105 -6.58 16.64 10.99
CA PRO A 105 -7.95 16.19 10.81
C PRO A 105 -8.65 15.93 12.15
N GLU A 106 -9.90 16.37 12.27
CA GLU A 106 -10.75 16.13 13.46
C GLU A 106 -11.45 14.76 13.43
N ALA A 107 -11.56 14.15 12.24
CA ALA A 107 -12.24 12.88 12.00
C ALA A 107 -11.57 12.13 10.83
N GLY A 108 -11.93 10.86 10.68
CA GLY A 108 -11.35 9.95 9.67
C GLY A 108 -10.08 9.29 10.17
N GLU A 109 -10.10 7.98 10.33
CA GLU A 109 -8.98 7.22 10.89
C GLU A 109 -7.75 7.25 9.98
N LEU A 110 -7.94 7.08 8.67
CA LEU A 110 -6.88 7.15 7.68
C LEU A 110 -6.35 8.58 7.54
N ALA A 111 -7.22 9.58 7.57
CA ALA A 111 -6.80 10.98 7.54
C ALA A 111 -5.90 11.33 8.73
N ILE A 112 -6.31 10.93 9.95
CA ILE A 112 -5.52 11.15 11.17
C ILE A 112 -4.18 10.40 11.10
N ARG A 113 -4.16 9.15 10.67
CA ARG A 113 -2.92 8.36 10.53
C ARG A 113 -1.99 8.97 9.47
N LEU A 114 -2.53 9.42 8.33
CA LEU A 114 -1.77 10.09 7.29
C LEU A 114 -1.13 11.37 7.82
N PHE A 115 -1.91 12.21 8.52
CA PHE A 115 -1.40 13.41 9.17
C PHE A 115 -0.26 13.09 10.15
N GLN A 116 -0.44 12.11 11.03
CA GLN A 116 0.60 11.72 12.01
C GLN A 116 1.89 11.25 11.35
N ALA A 117 1.79 10.47 10.26
CA ALA A 117 2.95 10.03 9.51
C ALA A 117 3.69 11.20 8.85
N LEU A 118 2.96 12.13 8.22
CA LEU A 118 3.53 13.32 7.59
C LEU A 118 4.15 14.27 8.63
N ASP A 119 3.50 14.47 9.77
CA ASP A 119 4.03 15.28 10.87
C ASP A 119 5.30 14.67 11.46
N GLY A 120 5.34 13.34 11.61
CA GLY A 120 6.54 12.62 12.02
C GLY A 120 7.71 12.81 11.03
N ILE A 121 7.44 12.73 9.73
CA ILE A 121 8.45 12.99 8.69
C ILE A 121 8.93 14.45 8.76
N ARG A 122 8.02 15.41 8.94
CA ARG A 122 8.35 16.83 9.09
C ARG A 122 9.27 17.08 10.28
N LEU A 123 8.99 16.49 11.44
CA LEU A 123 9.84 16.58 12.62
C LEU A 123 11.23 15.99 12.36
N GLN A 124 11.31 14.81 11.74
CA GLN A 124 12.59 14.20 11.37
C GLN A 124 13.40 15.07 10.40
N MET A 125 12.76 15.75 9.46
CA MET A 125 13.44 16.67 8.54
C MET A 125 14.01 17.90 9.27
N VAL A 126 13.31 18.42 10.28
CA VAL A 126 13.81 19.52 11.12
C VAL A 126 15.05 19.07 11.89
N ASP A 127 15.01 17.89 12.52
CA ASP A 127 16.16 17.33 13.24
C ASP A 127 17.35 17.09 12.30
N LEU A 128 17.09 16.57 11.09
CA LEU A 128 18.12 16.34 10.08
C LEU A 128 18.75 17.65 9.58
N ALA A 129 17.95 18.71 9.42
CA ALA A 129 18.45 20.02 9.06
C ALA A 129 19.35 20.59 10.16
N GLY A 130 18.96 20.45 11.43
CA GLY A 130 19.80 20.83 12.57
C GLY A 130 21.14 20.09 12.58
N ALA A 131 21.11 18.75 12.46
CA ALA A 131 22.32 17.94 12.43
C ALA A 131 23.25 18.27 11.24
N ARG A 132 22.66 18.59 10.07
CA ARG A 132 23.42 19.05 8.90
C ARG A 132 24.13 20.37 9.18
N ASP A 133 23.43 21.32 9.81
CA ASP A 133 23.98 22.63 10.09
C ASP A 133 25.10 22.55 11.15
N ASP A 134 24.93 21.72 12.19
CA ASP A 134 25.98 21.41 13.16
C ASP A 134 27.23 20.83 12.46
N LEU A 135 27.07 19.81 11.61
CA LEU A 135 28.17 19.24 10.86
C LEU A 135 28.85 20.25 9.91
N ALA A 136 28.09 21.19 9.35
CA ALA A 136 28.64 22.24 8.51
C ALA A 136 29.57 23.16 9.31
N THR A 137 29.15 23.55 10.53
CA THR A 137 29.96 24.38 11.43
C THR A 137 31.21 23.65 11.92
N GLU A 138 31.11 22.36 12.25
CA GLU A 138 32.25 21.54 12.64
C GLU A 138 33.25 21.39 11.48
N ASN A 139 32.76 21.15 10.26
CA ASN A 139 33.62 21.08 9.08
C ASN A 139 34.36 22.39 8.80
N GLU A 140 33.72 23.53 8.99
CA GLU A 140 34.36 24.84 8.85
C GLU A 140 35.47 25.01 9.89
N THR A 141 35.19 24.66 11.14
CA THR A 141 36.16 24.70 12.24
C THR A 141 37.38 23.82 11.93
N LEU A 142 37.16 22.56 11.56
CA LEU A 142 38.25 21.62 11.22
C LEU A 142 39.07 22.08 10.01
N ARG A 143 38.43 22.72 9.01
CA ARG A 143 39.15 23.30 7.87
C ARG A 143 40.06 24.44 8.28
N ASN A 144 39.60 25.29 9.20
CA ASN A 144 40.39 26.40 9.73
C ASN A 144 41.57 25.87 10.56
N GLU A 145 41.33 24.92 11.46
CA GLU A 145 42.39 24.28 12.26
C GLU A 145 43.44 23.59 11.37
N LEU A 146 43.01 22.87 10.32
CA LEU A 146 43.93 22.26 9.36
C LEU A 146 44.74 23.30 8.59
N ALA A 147 44.16 24.45 8.26
CA ALA A 147 44.87 25.53 7.59
C ALA A 147 45.93 26.15 8.52
N GLU A 148 45.59 26.37 9.78
CA GLU A 148 46.52 26.88 10.80
C GLU A 148 47.67 25.91 11.07
N LEU A 149 47.38 24.62 11.23
CA LEU A 149 48.39 23.59 11.43
C LEU A 149 49.36 23.50 10.24
N LYS A 150 48.85 23.52 9.02
CA LYS A 150 49.69 23.52 7.80
C LYS A 150 50.54 24.78 7.67
N ALA A 151 50.01 25.94 8.05
CA ALA A 151 50.76 27.18 8.05
C ALA A 151 51.90 27.14 9.08
N GLY A 152 51.63 26.66 10.29
CA GLY A 152 52.63 26.49 11.35
C GLY A 152 53.73 25.50 10.94
N GLU A 153 53.35 24.34 10.40
CA GLU A 153 54.31 23.34 9.91
C GLU A 153 55.20 23.91 8.79
N GLY A 154 54.66 24.73 7.89
CA GLY A 154 55.42 25.42 6.84
C GLY A 154 56.49 26.36 7.42
N VAL A 155 56.16 27.13 8.45
CA VAL A 155 57.11 28.02 9.13
C VAL A 155 58.23 27.23 9.79
N GLU A 156 57.90 26.14 10.48
CA GLU A 156 58.90 25.27 11.14
C GLU A 156 59.83 24.60 10.12
N VAL A 157 59.29 24.12 8.99
CA VAL A 157 60.08 23.53 7.91
C VAL A 157 61.07 24.54 7.32
N GLU A 158 60.65 25.79 7.08
CA GLU A 158 61.55 26.83 6.58
C GLU A 158 62.62 27.22 7.61
N ALA A 159 62.29 27.22 8.91
CA ALA A 159 63.28 27.44 9.97
C ALA A 159 64.33 26.32 10.06
N LEU A 160 63.92 25.06 9.90
CA LEU A 160 64.83 23.91 9.84
C LEU A 160 65.75 23.98 8.62
N LYS A 161 65.21 24.30 7.44
CA LYS A 161 66.00 24.51 6.21
C LYS A 161 67.03 25.61 6.38
N ALA A 162 66.62 26.77 6.92
CA ALA A 162 67.54 27.88 7.18
C ALA A 162 68.69 27.48 8.12
N THR A 163 68.41 26.66 9.14
CA THR A 163 69.43 26.13 10.06
C THR A 163 70.43 25.22 9.34
N LEU A 164 69.93 24.33 8.46
CA LEU A 164 70.78 23.45 7.65
C LEU A 164 71.59 24.24 6.61
N ASP A 165 71.02 25.28 6.02
CA ASP A 165 71.70 26.15 5.06
C ASP A 165 72.87 26.89 5.73
N VAL A 166 72.69 27.41 6.95
CA VAL A 166 73.77 28.02 7.75
C VAL A 166 74.87 27.02 8.07
N ALA A 167 74.52 25.75 8.32
CA ALA A 167 75.48 24.68 8.57
C ALA A 167 76.08 24.07 7.29
N GLY A 168 75.64 24.49 6.09
CA GLY A 168 76.11 23.99 4.80
C GLY A 168 75.68 22.54 4.49
N VAL A 169 74.61 22.03 5.12
CA VAL A 169 74.12 20.66 4.93
C VAL A 169 73.08 20.62 3.80
N SER A 170 73.31 19.79 2.78
CA SER A 170 72.37 19.61 1.67
C SER A 170 71.16 18.75 2.07
N TYR A 171 69.96 19.14 1.64
CA TYR A 171 68.71 18.38 1.81
C TYR A 171 67.91 18.31 0.51
N ARG A 172 66.91 17.42 0.45
CA ARG A 172 65.96 17.36 -0.68
C ARG A 172 64.92 18.48 -0.54
N ALA A 173 64.57 19.15 -1.64
CA ALA A 173 63.60 20.27 -1.63
C ALA A 173 62.22 19.89 -1.07
N ASN A 174 61.82 18.62 -1.21
CA ASN A 174 60.58 18.03 -0.71
C ASN A 174 60.78 17.07 0.47
N ALA A 175 61.86 17.23 1.24
CA ALA A 175 62.07 16.45 2.45
C ALA A 175 60.94 16.70 3.46
N SER A 176 60.48 15.65 4.15
CA SER A 176 59.50 15.79 5.23
C SER A 176 60.10 16.57 6.40
N LYS A 177 59.25 17.23 7.20
CA LYS A 177 59.66 17.91 8.44
C LYS A 177 60.54 17.01 9.32
N GLU A 178 60.08 15.79 9.59
CA GLU A 178 60.81 14.80 10.38
C GLU A 178 62.21 14.46 9.82
N SER A 179 62.36 14.41 8.49
CA SER A 179 63.67 14.19 7.85
C SER A 179 64.61 15.38 8.07
N LEU A 180 64.09 16.61 7.98
CA LEU A 180 64.85 17.83 8.23
C LEU A 180 65.23 17.96 9.71
N GLU A 181 64.32 17.64 10.63
CA GLU A 181 64.59 17.61 12.08
C GLU A 181 65.73 16.66 12.42
N LYS A 182 65.76 15.48 11.80
CA LYS A 182 66.84 14.52 11.99
C LYS A 182 68.19 15.06 11.53
N LEU A 183 68.24 15.70 10.35
CA LEU A 183 69.46 16.32 9.83
C LEU A 183 69.96 17.46 10.75
N VAL A 184 69.04 18.26 11.30
CA VAL A 184 69.39 19.31 12.26
C VAL A 184 69.90 18.71 13.57
N ALA A 185 69.31 17.61 14.05
CA ALA A 185 69.73 16.93 15.26
C ALA A 185 71.14 16.31 15.16
N ASP A 186 71.53 15.90 13.95
CA ASP A 186 72.85 15.32 13.65
C ASP A 186 73.96 16.39 13.46
N LEU A 187 73.63 17.69 13.50
CA LEU A 187 74.63 18.75 13.43
C LEU A 187 75.57 18.71 14.65
N PRO A 188 76.90 18.85 14.46
CA PRO A 188 77.83 18.94 15.58
C PRO A 188 77.51 20.16 16.43
N ARG A 189 77.18 19.95 17.71
CA ARG A 189 76.95 21.06 18.66
C ARG A 189 78.24 21.86 18.80
N ALA A 190 78.16 23.16 18.55
CA ALA A 190 79.23 24.12 18.80
C ALA A 190 79.58 24.21 20.29
#